data_AF-V4L4Z3-F1
#
_entry.id   AF-V4L4Z3-F1
#
_cell.length_a   1.000
_cell.length_b   1.000
_cell.length_c   1.000
_cell.angle_alpha   90.00
_cell.angle_beta   90.00
_cell.angle_gamma   90.00
#
_symmetry.space_group_name_H-M   'P 1'
#
loop_
_entity.id
_entity.type
_entity.pdbx_description
1 polymer ?
#
loop_
_entity_poly.entity_id
_entity_poly.type
_entity_poly.pdbx_seq_one_letter_code
_entity_poly.pdbx_strand_id
1 'polypeptide(L)'
;MNNSQVGVLLKLALSSFIWSAKTVQYFVSNQLKVDRNHEFWTLIGGRPVRFSLLEYAEITGLNCDPIDPNDKVEIDHTEFWAEIGVRGGEGPNWNELEARMKTCQAWTYEKKKMLALLFILHVGVLGLHRNSRIPLALAKTVMDEAAFERQPWGRYGFHELIYSLKIANLGGARYTLHGCVQAMLVWGYECIPILAERAGKIRPDVDDSVVPLLRWTSSRCRNVFETLLEMDKSETEDHKVL
;
A
#
# COMPACT_ATOMS: atom_id res chain seq x y z
N MET A 1 1.82 14.71 12.89
CA MET A 1 1.74 13.54 11.96
C MET A 1 2.32 13.82 10.58
N ASN A 2 2.23 15.03 10.01
CA ASN A 2 2.76 15.31 8.65
C ASN A 2 4.27 15.09 8.48
N ASN A 3 5.04 15.10 9.59
CA ASN A 3 6.49 14.85 9.60
C ASN A 3 6.86 13.41 9.99
N SER A 4 5.89 12.53 10.18
CA SER A 4 6.13 11.10 10.42
C SER A 4 6.51 10.40 9.11
N GLN A 5 7.33 9.35 9.16
CA GLN A 5 7.69 8.55 7.99
C GLN A 5 6.47 7.95 7.27
N VAL A 6 5.38 7.67 7.99
CA VAL A 6 4.11 7.20 7.39
C VAL A 6 3.17 8.34 6.97
N GLY A 7 3.63 9.60 7.07
CA GLY A 7 2.84 10.77 6.71
C GLY A 7 2.37 10.76 5.25
N VAL A 8 3.13 10.11 4.35
CA VAL A 8 2.72 9.88 2.96
C VAL A 8 1.40 9.10 2.85
N LEU A 9 1.18 8.10 3.70
CA LEU A 9 -0.04 7.29 3.71
C LEU A 9 -1.23 8.07 4.25
N LEU A 10 -1.01 8.94 5.24
CA LEU A 10 -2.04 9.86 5.71
C LEU A 10 -2.43 10.86 4.61
N LYS A 11 -1.45 11.46 3.93
CA LYS A 11 -1.69 12.36 2.79
C LYS A 11 -2.45 11.65 1.67
N LEU A 12 -2.12 10.39 1.39
CA LEU A 12 -2.84 9.57 0.42
C LEU A 12 -4.30 9.36 0.84
N ALA A 13 -4.54 8.99 2.10
CA ALA A 13 -5.88 8.76 2.63
C ALA A 13 -6.75 10.02 2.64
N LEU A 14 -6.14 11.19 2.82
CA LEU A 14 -6.81 12.50 2.73
C LEU A 14 -6.96 13.01 1.29
N SER A 15 -6.26 12.39 0.34
CA SER A 15 -6.37 12.76 -1.07
C SER A 15 -7.59 12.11 -1.71
N SER A 16 -8.08 12.71 -2.81
CA SER A 16 -9.14 12.14 -3.65
C SER A 16 -8.65 10.99 -4.54
N PHE A 17 -7.71 10.16 -4.05
CA PHE A 17 -7.14 9.05 -4.82
C PHE A 17 -8.23 8.07 -5.25
N ILE A 18 -8.32 7.82 -6.55
CA ILE A 18 -9.28 6.89 -7.13
C ILE A 18 -8.58 5.54 -7.32
N TRP A 19 -9.16 4.49 -6.74
CA TRP A 19 -8.69 3.12 -6.91
C TRP A 19 -9.26 2.47 -8.18
N SER A 20 -8.40 1.89 -9.02
CA SER A 20 -8.79 1.07 -10.18
C SER A 20 -8.47 -0.41 -9.92
N ALA A 21 -9.45 -1.14 -9.40
CA ALA A 21 -9.31 -2.59 -9.15
C ALA A 21 -9.06 -3.39 -10.44
N LYS A 22 -9.61 -2.96 -11.58
CA LYS A 22 -9.47 -3.68 -12.87
C LYS A 22 -8.04 -3.69 -13.39
N THR A 23 -7.32 -2.59 -13.23
CA THR A 23 -5.91 -2.48 -13.64
C THR A 23 -5.05 -3.44 -12.83
N VAL A 24 -5.22 -3.44 -11.50
CA VAL A 24 -4.48 -4.36 -10.64
C VAL A 24 -4.90 -5.81 -10.88
N GLN A 25 -6.20 -6.07 -11.09
CA GLN A 25 -6.69 -7.38 -11.50
C GLN A 25 -5.96 -7.90 -12.76
N TYR A 26 -5.77 -7.05 -13.77
CA TYR A 26 -5.05 -7.44 -14.98
C TYR A 26 -3.61 -7.87 -14.67
N PHE A 27 -2.89 -7.10 -13.84
CA PHE A 27 -1.53 -7.47 -13.43
C PHE A 27 -1.51 -8.82 -12.70
N VAL A 28 -2.41 -9.03 -11.72
CA VAL A 28 -2.45 -10.28 -10.97
C VAL A 28 -2.86 -11.47 -11.86
N SER A 29 -3.81 -11.28 -12.77
CA SER A 29 -4.23 -12.30 -13.73
C SER A 29 -3.14 -12.71 -14.72
N ASN A 30 -2.21 -11.81 -15.03
CA ASN A 30 -1.10 -12.05 -15.95
C ASN A 30 0.23 -12.28 -15.21
N GLN A 31 0.16 -12.63 -13.92
CA GLN A 31 1.32 -12.90 -13.10
C GLN A 31 2.14 -14.07 -13.66
N LEU A 32 3.46 -13.88 -13.73
CA LEU A 32 4.42 -14.90 -14.10
C LEU A 32 4.93 -15.63 -12.85
N LYS A 33 5.01 -16.97 -12.96
CA LYS A 33 5.64 -17.79 -11.93
C LYS A 33 7.16 -17.70 -12.08
N VAL A 34 7.82 -17.18 -11.06
CA VAL A 34 9.28 -17.05 -11.00
C VAL A 34 9.80 -17.58 -9.66
N ASP A 35 11.07 -18.01 -9.64
CA ASP A 35 11.72 -18.52 -8.41
C ASP A 35 12.06 -17.40 -7.40
N ARG A 36 12.02 -16.13 -7.83
CA ARG A 36 12.25 -14.97 -6.97
C ARG A 36 11.01 -14.67 -6.12
N ASN A 37 11.07 -15.06 -4.84
CA ASN A 37 9.95 -14.92 -3.90
C ASN A 37 9.64 -13.50 -3.43
N HIS A 38 10.57 -12.56 -3.62
CA HIS A 38 10.39 -11.14 -3.22
C HIS A 38 10.08 -10.22 -4.40
N GLU A 39 9.77 -10.79 -5.57
CA GLU A 39 9.42 -10.04 -6.76
C GLU A 39 8.04 -10.47 -7.26
N PHE A 40 7.35 -9.51 -7.85
CA PHE A 40 6.15 -9.73 -8.63
C PHE A 40 6.49 -9.47 -10.10
N TRP A 41 6.09 -10.41 -10.96
CA TRP A 41 6.31 -10.30 -12.39
C TRP A 41 4.97 -10.48 -13.08
N THR A 42 4.66 -9.66 -14.07
CA THR A 42 3.45 -9.78 -14.89
C THR A 42 3.79 -9.62 -16.36
N LEU A 43 3.05 -10.31 -17.20
CA LEU A 43 3.13 -10.14 -18.64
C LEU A 43 2.27 -8.95 -19.07
N ILE A 44 2.86 -7.97 -19.75
CA ILE A 44 2.17 -6.79 -20.29
C ILE A 44 2.54 -6.66 -21.76
N GLY A 45 1.55 -6.73 -22.66
CA GLY A 45 1.78 -6.62 -24.09
C GLY A 45 2.70 -7.71 -24.69
N GLY A 46 2.90 -8.81 -23.96
CA GLY A 46 3.85 -9.87 -24.32
C GLY A 46 5.27 -9.67 -23.76
N ARG A 47 5.50 -8.62 -22.97
CA ARG A 47 6.78 -8.35 -22.30
C ARG A 47 6.67 -8.60 -20.79
N PRO A 48 7.61 -9.31 -20.17
CA PRO A 48 7.64 -9.47 -18.72
C PRO A 48 8.09 -8.15 -18.07
N VAL A 49 7.31 -7.67 -17.10
CA VAL A 49 7.62 -6.47 -16.32
C VAL A 49 7.71 -6.84 -14.85
N ARG A 50 8.71 -6.28 -14.15
CA ARG A 50 9.06 -6.59 -12.77
C ARG A 50 8.63 -5.47 -11.83
N PHE A 51 8.03 -5.86 -10.71
CA PHE A 51 7.79 -5.03 -9.54
C PHE A 51 8.53 -5.61 -8.34
N SER A 52 9.39 -4.81 -7.73
CA SER A 52 10.25 -5.20 -6.62
C SER A 52 10.24 -4.16 -5.50
N LEU A 53 11.05 -4.42 -4.46
CA LEU A 53 11.19 -3.50 -3.33
C LEU A 53 11.72 -2.13 -3.76
N LEU A 54 12.52 -2.07 -4.84
CA LEU A 54 13.06 -0.81 -5.36
C LEU A 54 11.95 0.10 -5.86
N GLU A 55 11.12 -0.39 -6.79
CA GLU A 55 10.01 0.41 -7.33
C GLU A 55 9.00 0.75 -6.23
N TYR A 56 8.77 -0.17 -5.28
CA TYR A 56 7.91 0.12 -4.13
C TYR A 56 8.47 1.25 -3.25
N ALA A 57 9.77 1.25 -2.96
CA ALA A 57 10.42 2.29 -2.17
C ALA A 57 10.36 3.65 -2.86
N GLU A 58 10.66 3.70 -4.17
CA GLU A 58 10.59 4.92 -4.97
C GLU A 58 9.17 5.49 -5.03
N ILE A 59 8.17 4.63 -5.26
CA ILE A 59 6.77 5.04 -5.37
C ILE A 59 6.24 5.57 -4.04
N THR A 60 6.45 4.82 -2.96
CA THR A 60 5.84 5.11 -1.66
C THR A 60 6.64 6.13 -0.84
N GLY A 61 7.95 6.23 -1.05
CA GLY A 61 8.85 7.00 -0.20
C GLY A 61 8.99 6.46 1.24
N LEU A 62 8.46 5.27 1.53
CA LEU A 62 8.55 4.66 2.85
C LEU A 62 9.93 4.03 3.07
N ASN A 63 10.41 4.04 4.32
CA ASN A 63 11.64 3.34 4.68
C ASN A 63 11.53 1.84 4.39
N CYS A 64 12.40 1.35 3.51
CA CYS A 64 12.45 -0.04 3.05
C CYS A 64 13.72 -0.79 3.51
N ASP A 65 14.44 -0.24 4.49
CA ASP A 65 15.64 -0.85 5.07
C ASP A 65 15.37 -2.27 5.61
N PRO A 66 16.41 -3.11 5.76
CA PRO A 66 16.27 -4.41 6.40
C PRO A 66 15.64 -4.31 7.80
N ILE A 67 14.72 -5.23 8.10
CA ILE A 67 14.13 -5.35 9.43
C ILE A 67 15.20 -5.90 10.39
N ASP A 68 15.53 -5.15 11.45
CA ASP A 68 16.36 -5.66 12.53
C ASP A 68 15.53 -6.56 13.45
N PRO A 69 15.82 -7.87 13.52
CA PRO A 69 15.08 -8.79 14.39
C PRO A 69 15.28 -8.50 15.88
N ASN A 70 16.28 -7.69 16.25
CA ASN A 70 16.59 -7.32 17.62
C ASN A 70 15.91 -6.01 18.06
N ASP A 71 15.39 -5.20 17.14
CA ASP A 71 14.68 -3.94 17.45
C ASP A 71 13.22 -4.24 17.86
N LYS A 72 13.08 -4.97 18.96
CA LYS A 72 11.79 -5.31 19.56
C LYS A 72 11.41 -4.26 20.60
N VAL A 73 10.22 -3.70 20.44
CA VAL A 73 9.65 -2.75 21.40
C VAL A 73 8.95 -3.52 22.51
N GLU A 74 9.61 -3.61 23.67
CA GLU A 74 9.02 -4.17 24.89
C GLU A 74 8.53 -3.04 25.81
N ILE A 75 7.27 -2.64 25.59
CA ILE A 75 6.58 -1.62 26.37
C ILE A 75 5.31 -2.24 26.97
N ASP A 76 4.98 -1.83 28.21
CA ASP A 76 3.71 -2.19 28.82
C ASP A 76 2.57 -1.49 28.08
N HIS A 77 1.71 -2.29 27.47
CA HIS A 77 0.60 -1.87 26.64
C HIS A 77 -0.74 -1.97 27.36
N THR A 78 -0.76 -2.50 28.58
CA THR A 78 -1.97 -2.96 29.26
C THR A 78 -2.99 -1.85 29.46
N GLU A 79 -2.57 -0.67 29.92
CA GLU A 79 -3.46 0.48 30.14
C GLU A 79 -4.09 0.96 28.83
N PHE A 80 -3.27 1.24 27.81
CA PHE A 80 -3.76 1.74 26.53
C PHE A 80 -4.62 0.72 25.78
N TRP A 81 -4.31 -0.59 25.90
CA TRP A 81 -5.13 -1.65 25.33
C TRP A 81 -6.48 -1.77 26.02
N ALA A 82 -6.51 -1.71 27.36
CA ALA A 82 -7.76 -1.70 28.11
C ALA A 82 -8.63 -0.51 27.70
N GLU A 83 -8.00 0.64 27.45
CA GLU A 83 -8.66 1.80 26.92
C GLU A 83 -9.24 1.56 25.52
N ILE A 84 -8.58 0.89 24.58
CA ILE A 84 -9.16 0.57 23.26
C ILE A 84 -10.19 -0.58 23.34
N GLY A 85 -10.15 -1.39 24.40
CA GLY A 85 -10.97 -2.60 24.54
C GLY A 85 -10.32 -3.84 23.91
N VAL A 86 -8.99 -3.86 23.82
CA VAL A 86 -8.21 -4.96 23.25
C VAL A 86 -7.74 -5.88 24.37
N ARG A 87 -7.80 -7.20 24.15
CA ARG A 87 -7.28 -8.18 25.10
C ARG A 87 -5.76 -8.05 25.23
N GLY A 88 -5.25 -8.14 26.47
CA GLY A 88 -3.82 -8.20 26.72
C GLY A 88 -3.15 -9.35 25.95
N GLY A 89 -2.06 -9.04 25.24
CA GLY A 89 -1.33 -10.01 24.41
C GLY A 89 -1.80 -10.15 22.95
N GLU A 90 -2.82 -9.43 22.51
CA GLU A 90 -3.25 -9.39 21.10
C GLU A 90 -3.00 -8.01 20.51
N GLY A 91 -2.79 -7.84 19.21
CA GLY A 91 -2.87 -6.50 18.61
C GLY A 91 -4.30 -6.12 18.24
N PRO A 92 -4.61 -4.82 18.08
CA PRO A 92 -5.95 -4.36 17.74
C PRO A 92 -6.37 -4.80 16.33
N ASN A 93 -7.67 -5.04 16.14
CA ASN A 93 -8.29 -5.18 14.81
C ASN A 93 -9.09 -3.92 14.42
N TRP A 94 -9.60 -3.89 13.19
CA TRP A 94 -10.37 -2.76 12.67
C TRP A 94 -11.58 -2.38 13.54
N ASN A 95 -12.35 -3.38 14.01
CA ASN A 95 -13.60 -3.12 14.75
C ASN A 95 -13.32 -2.47 16.11
N GLU A 96 -12.28 -2.93 16.81
CA GLU A 96 -11.83 -2.34 18.08
C GLU A 96 -11.36 -0.88 17.87
N LEU A 97 -10.56 -0.63 16.83
CA LEU A 97 -10.10 0.72 16.48
C LEU A 97 -11.28 1.64 16.10
N GLU A 98 -12.21 1.16 15.26
CA GLU A 98 -13.38 1.93 14.81
C GLU A 98 -14.32 2.25 15.97
N ALA A 99 -14.58 1.28 16.85
CA ALA A 99 -15.38 1.50 18.04
C ALA A 99 -14.76 2.59 18.92
N ARG A 100 -13.43 2.58 19.06
CA ARG A 100 -12.75 3.58 19.88
C ARG A 100 -12.68 4.95 19.24
N MET A 101 -12.49 5.04 17.92
CA MET A 101 -12.47 6.29 17.18
C MET A 101 -13.76 7.12 17.39
N LYS A 102 -14.91 6.45 17.54
CA LYS A 102 -16.22 7.10 17.75
C LYS A 102 -16.36 7.78 19.13
N THR A 103 -15.51 7.44 20.10
CA THR A 103 -15.64 7.87 21.51
C THR A 103 -14.36 8.52 22.08
N CYS A 104 -13.33 8.71 21.27
CA CYS A 104 -12.04 9.23 21.72
C CYS A 104 -11.96 10.78 21.73
N GLN A 105 -13.08 11.51 21.69
CA GLN A 105 -13.05 12.99 21.58
C GLN A 105 -12.34 13.65 22.78
N ALA A 106 -12.52 13.11 23.98
CA ALA A 106 -11.92 13.62 25.21
C ALA A 106 -10.46 13.16 25.44
N TRP A 107 -9.91 12.31 24.56
CA TRP A 107 -8.54 11.83 24.69
C TRP A 107 -7.50 12.93 24.46
N THR A 108 -6.34 12.75 25.09
CA THR A 108 -5.18 13.60 24.85
C THR A 108 -4.71 13.48 23.40
N TYR A 109 -3.89 14.44 22.96
CA TYR A 109 -3.32 14.43 21.62
C TYR A 109 -2.50 13.15 21.37
N GLU A 110 -1.71 12.73 22.36
CA GLU A 110 -0.83 11.57 22.31
C GLU A 110 -1.63 10.30 22.09
N LYS A 111 -2.70 10.08 22.87
CA LYS A 111 -3.59 8.92 22.71
C LYS A 111 -4.28 8.90 21.35
N LYS A 112 -4.74 10.05 20.86
CA LYS A 112 -5.32 10.18 19.51
C LYS A 112 -4.29 9.89 18.42
N LYS A 113 -3.05 10.36 18.58
CA LYS A 113 -1.93 10.07 17.68
C LYS A 113 -1.64 8.57 17.64
N MET A 114 -1.52 7.91 18.79
CA MET A 114 -1.33 6.45 18.86
C MET A 114 -2.45 5.69 18.16
N LEU A 115 -3.71 6.06 18.40
CA LEU A 115 -4.86 5.47 17.72
C LEU A 115 -4.80 5.67 16.19
N ALA A 116 -4.45 6.88 15.74
CA ALA A 116 -4.29 7.18 14.32
C ALA A 116 -3.15 6.38 13.67
N LEU A 117 -2.03 6.20 14.36
CA LEU A 117 -0.92 5.35 13.88
C LEU A 117 -1.34 3.89 13.77
N LEU A 118 -2.16 3.37 14.68
CA LEU A 118 -2.72 2.01 14.57
C LEU A 118 -3.60 1.85 13.33
N PHE A 119 -4.42 2.85 12.98
CA PHE A 119 -5.18 2.84 11.72
C PHE A 119 -4.27 2.84 10.49
N ILE A 120 -3.20 3.65 10.50
CA ILE A 120 -2.22 3.70 9.41
C ILE A 120 -1.49 2.36 9.28
N LEU A 121 -1.10 1.72 10.39
CA LEU A 121 -0.51 0.39 10.36
C LEU A 121 -1.48 -0.65 9.79
N HIS A 122 -2.73 -0.67 10.25
CA HIS A 122 -3.73 -1.66 9.82
C HIS A 122 -4.04 -1.54 8.32
N VAL A 123 -4.41 -0.34 7.86
CA VAL A 123 -4.92 -0.13 6.49
C VAL A 123 -3.86 0.36 5.53
N GLY A 124 -2.98 1.27 5.96
CA GLY A 124 -2.03 1.94 5.08
C GLY A 124 -0.77 1.12 4.82
N VAL A 125 -0.18 0.57 5.88
CA VAL A 125 1.08 -0.20 5.80
C VAL A 125 0.78 -1.65 5.47
N LEU A 126 0.04 -2.34 6.35
CA LEU A 126 -0.17 -3.79 6.27
C LEU A 126 -1.36 -4.16 5.38
N GLY A 127 -2.26 -3.22 5.06
CA GLY A 127 -3.42 -3.45 4.19
C GLY A 127 -4.31 -4.62 4.65
N LEU A 128 -4.47 -4.79 5.96
CA LEU A 128 -5.09 -5.97 6.53
C LEU A 128 -6.59 -6.03 6.26
N HIS A 129 -7.11 -7.25 6.06
CA HIS A 129 -8.54 -7.48 6.13
C HIS A 129 -9.10 -7.03 7.50
N ARG A 130 -10.34 -6.52 7.55
CA ARG A 130 -10.94 -5.93 8.77
C ARG A 130 -10.96 -6.88 9.98
N ASN A 131 -11.09 -8.18 9.73
CA ASN A 131 -11.09 -9.21 10.77
C ASN A 131 -9.68 -9.61 11.24
N SER A 132 -8.63 -9.16 10.54
CA SER A 132 -7.24 -9.45 10.90
C SER A 132 -6.76 -8.45 11.96
N ARG A 133 -5.85 -8.93 12.82
CA ARG A 133 -5.21 -8.13 13.88
C ARG A 133 -3.85 -7.63 13.41
N ILE A 134 -3.49 -6.41 13.82
CA ILE A 134 -2.11 -5.96 13.72
C ILE A 134 -1.24 -6.91 14.56
N PRO A 135 -0.06 -7.36 14.09
CA PRO A 135 0.86 -8.11 14.95
C PRO A 135 1.20 -7.31 16.20
N LEU A 136 1.11 -7.93 17.39
CA LEU A 136 1.31 -7.23 18.67
C LEU A 136 2.62 -6.44 18.73
N ALA A 137 3.72 -7.04 18.25
CA ALA A 137 5.03 -6.40 18.22
C ALA A 137 5.03 -5.09 17.43
N LEU A 138 4.33 -5.05 16.29
CA LEU A 138 4.20 -3.83 15.48
C LEU A 138 3.22 -2.84 16.09
N ALA A 139 2.15 -3.33 16.74
CA ALA A 139 1.17 -2.46 17.39
C ALA A 139 1.78 -1.70 18.58
N LYS A 140 2.66 -2.33 19.36
CA LYS A 140 3.34 -1.71 20.52
C LYS A 140 4.20 -0.51 20.12
N THR A 141 4.75 -0.49 18.90
CA THR A 141 5.68 0.57 18.48
C THR A 141 5.02 1.95 18.49
N VAL A 142 3.69 2.05 18.34
CA VAL A 142 3.01 3.36 18.37
C VAL A 142 3.17 4.10 19.70
N MET A 143 3.53 3.39 20.78
CA MET A 143 3.74 3.96 22.12
C MET A 143 5.13 4.60 22.29
N ASP A 144 6.06 4.33 21.38
CA ASP A 144 7.39 4.93 21.34
C ASP A 144 7.62 5.53 19.96
N GLU A 145 7.50 6.86 19.89
CA GLU A 145 7.66 7.60 18.64
C GLU A 145 9.02 7.36 17.99
N ALA A 146 10.11 7.32 18.76
CA ALA A 146 11.44 7.11 18.20
C ALA A 146 11.58 5.70 17.64
N ALA A 147 11.02 4.68 18.31
CA ALA A 147 10.98 3.33 17.78
C ALA A 147 10.10 3.24 16.53
N PHE A 148 8.90 3.83 16.55
CA PHE A 148 8.00 3.86 15.42
C PHE A 148 8.63 4.50 14.18
N GLU A 149 9.34 5.62 14.33
CA GLU A 149 9.98 6.34 13.23
C GLU A 149 11.25 5.65 12.68
N ARG A 150 11.82 4.67 13.40
CA ARG A 150 12.95 3.85 12.90
C ARG A 150 12.50 2.59 12.16
N GLN A 151 11.29 2.09 12.39
CA GLN A 151 10.82 0.85 11.77
C GLN A 151 10.74 0.98 10.25
N PRO A 152 11.16 -0.05 9.48
CA PRO A 152 11.10 0.00 8.01
C PRO A 152 9.68 -0.35 7.52
N TRP A 153 8.71 0.55 7.71
CA TRP A 153 7.31 0.31 7.36
C TRP A 153 7.10 -0.02 5.89
N GLY A 154 7.94 0.52 5.00
CA GLY A 154 7.93 0.16 3.58
C GLY A 154 8.27 -1.30 3.35
N ARG A 155 9.22 -1.87 4.10
CA ARG A 155 9.59 -3.28 4.02
C ARG A 155 8.46 -4.20 4.49
N TYR A 156 7.79 -3.86 5.60
CA TYR A 156 6.62 -4.61 6.08
C TYR A 156 5.46 -4.57 5.07
N GLY A 157 5.12 -3.37 4.56
CA GLY A 157 4.04 -3.23 3.59
C GLY A 157 4.32 -3.93 2.26
N PHE A 158 5.56 -3.87 1.77
CA PHE A 158 5.97 -4.60 0.57
C PHE A 158 5.88 -6.12 0.76
N HIS A 159 6.31 -6.64 1.92
CA HIS A 159 6.20 -8.07 2.23
C HIS A 159 4.74 -8.54 2.19
N GLU A 160 3.83 -7.82 2.87
CA GLU A 160 2.39 -8.13 2.85
C GLU A 160 1.81 -8.08 1.42
N LEU A 161 2.23 -7.09 0.63
CA LEU A 161 1.78 -6.93 -0.75
C LEU A 161 2.23 -8.11 -1.62
N ILE A 162 3.53 -8.42 -1.68
CA ILE A 162 4.05 -9.53 -2.50
C ILE A 162 3.48 -10.88 -2.06
N TYR A 163 3.39 -11.12 -0.75
CA TYR A 163 2.83 -12.35 -0.23
C TYR A 163 1.37 -12.50 -0.69
N SER A 164 0.54 -11.48 -0.47
CA SER A 164 -0.88 -11.52 -0.84
C SER A 164 -1.11 -11.66 -2.35
N LEU A 165 -0.27 -11.05 -3.20
CA LEU A 165 -0.32 -11.22 -4.65
C LEU A 165 -0.07 -12.67 -5.07
N LYS A 166 0.96 -13.30 -4.51
CA LYS A 166 1.35 -14.67 -4.86
C LYS A 166 0.33 -15.73 -4.43
N ILE A 167 -0.45 -15.46 -3.38
CA ILE A 167 -1.47 -16.39 -2.88
C ILE A 167 -2.89 -16.02 -3.32
N ALA A 168 -3.07 -14.96 -4.12
CA ALA A 168 -4.37 -14.49 -4.54
C ALA A 168 -5.14 -15.57 -5.32
N ASN A 169 -6.30 -15.97 -4.81
CA ASN A 169 -7.17 -16.93 -5.49
C ASN A 169 -8.08 -16.22 -6.50
N LEU A 170 -7.67 -16.21 -7.77
CA LEU A 170 -8.43 -15.59 -8.85
C LEU A 170 -9.64 -16.42 -9.32
N GLY A 171 -9.76 -17.68 -8.89
CA GLY A 171 -10.91 -18.54 -9.21
C GLY A 171 -12.14 -18.28 -8.35
N GLY A 172 -12.00 -17.50 -7.27
CA GLY A 172 -13.11 -17.13 -6.39
C GLY A 172 -13.89 -15.91 -6.88
N ALA A 173 -15.08 -15.69 -6.33
CA ALA A 173 -15.88 -14.50 -6.62
C ALA A 173 -15.21 -13.19 -6.15
N ARG A 174 -14.34 -13.28 -5.13
CA ARG A 174 -13.57 -12.16 -4.54
C ARG A 174 -12.26 -12.68 -3.96
N TYR A 175 -11.26 -11.82 -3.91
CA TYR A 175 -10.03 -12.01 -3.14
C TYR A 175 -9.64 -10.70 -2.45
N THR A 176 -8.69 -10.76 -1.53
CA THR A 176 -8.17 -9.60 -0.80
C THR A 176 -6.66 -9.54 -1.01
N LEU A 177 -6.16 -8.34 -1.32
CA LEU A 177 -4.74 -8.03 -1.35
C LEU A 177 -4.40 -7.24 -0.10
N HIS A 178 -3.26 -7.56 0.51
CA HIS A 178 -2.70 -6.86 1.66
C HIS A 178 -1.61 -5.88 1.21
N GLY A 179 -1.08 -5.10 2.15
CA GLY A 179 -0.09 -4.06 1.93
C GLY A 179 -0.65 -2.81 1.23
N CYS A 180 0.24 -1.91 0.82
CA CYS A 180 -0.12 -0.69 0.09
C CYS A 180 -0.38 -0.99 -1.40
N VAL A 181 -1.58 -1.50 -1.71
CA VAL A 181 -1.98 -1.90 -3.07
C VAL A 181 -1.98 -0.74 -4.07
N GLN A 182 -2.09 0.50 -3.60
CA GLN A 182 -2.01 1.71 -4.42
C GLN A 182 -0.64 1.82 -5.11
N ALA A 183 0.43 1.31 -4.49
CA ALA A 183 1.76 1.29 -5.08
C ALA A 183 1.78 0.49 -6.39
N MET A 184 1.00 -0.59 -6.52
CA MET A 184 0.92 -1.35 -7.78
C MET A 184 0.23 -0.59 -8.90
N LEU A 185 -0.83 0.15 -8.56
CA LEU A 185 -1.56 0.93 -9.56
C LEU A 185 -0.67 2.06 -10.09
N VAL A 186 0.02 2.75 -9.17
CA VAL A 186 0.98 3.81 -9.50
C VAL A 186 2.16 3.24 -10.28
N TRP A 187 2.69 2.08 -9.89
CA TRP A 187 3.73 1.39 -10.65
C TRP A 187 3.31 1.15 -12.10
N GLY A 188 2.06 0.72 -12.32
CA GLY A 188 1.51 0.60 -13.66
C GLY A 188 1.57 1.91 -14.46
N TYR A 189 1.26 3.05 -13.85
CA TYR A 189 1.37 4.36 -14.51
C TYR A 189 2.83 4.75 -14.77
N GLU A 190 3.75 4.45 -13.85
CA GLU A 190 5.17 4.77 -14.02
C GLU A 190 5.83 3.93 -15.13
N CYS A 191 5.43 2.67 -15.33
CA CYS A 191 6.09 1.79 -16.29
C CYS A 191 5.35 1.57 -17.63
N ILE A 192 4.09 2.03 -17.76
CA ILE A 192 3.27 1.79 -18.95
C ILE A 192 2.69 3.14 -19.44
N PRO A 193 3.35 3.80 -20.41
CA PRO A 193 2.96 5.14 -20.88
C PRO A 193 1.49 5.24 -21.31
N ILE A 194 1.00 4.31 -22.14
CA ILE A 194 -0.40 4.35 -22.59
C ILE A 194 -1.41 4.19 -21.43
N LEU A 195 -1.06 3.44 -20.39
CA LEU A 195 -1.91 3.34 -19.20
C LEU A 195 -1.93 4.65 -18.43
N ALA A 196 -0.75 5.27 -18.28
CA ALA A 196 -0.58 6.56 -17.63
C ALA A 196 -1.41 7.66 -18.33
N GLU A 197 -1.35 7.72 -19.65
CA GLU A 197 -2.09 8.70 -20.47
C GLU A 197 -3.61 8.48 -20.45
N ARG A 198 -4.05 7.22 -20.53
CA ARG A 198 -5.47 6.90 -20.72
C ARG A 198 -6.24 6.73 -19.41
N ALA A 199 -5.56 6.33 -18.34
CA ALA A 199 -6.20 6.01 -17.06
C ALA A 199 -5.57 6.76 -15.87
N GLY A 200 -4.29 7.13 -15.95
CA GLY A 200 -3.63 7.97 -14.95
C GLY A 200 -4.01 9.44 -15.10
N LYS A 201 -3.89 10.17 -14.00
CA LYS A 201 -4.01 11.63 -13.93
C LYS A 201 -3.00 12.17 -12.93
N ILE A 202 -2.03 12.94 -13.42
CA ILE A 202 -1.10 13.68 -12.57
C ILE A 202 -1.87 14.82 -11.90
N ARG A 203 -1.67 14.99 -10.60
CA ARG A 203 -2.27 16.09 -9.85
C ARG A 203 -1.63 17.42 -10.28
N PRO A 204 -2.43 18.48 -10.56
CA PRO A 204 -1.89 19.74 -11.04
C PRO A 204 -1.17 20.56 -9.96
N ASP A 205 -1.39 20.24 -8.68
CA ASP A 205 -0.90 20.96 -7.50
C ASP A 205 0.37 20.37 -6.87
N VAL A 206 1.00 19.39 -7.52
CA VAL A 206 2.20 18.72 -7.02
C VAL A 206 3.33 18.84 -8.03
N ASP A 207 4.54 19.14 -7.54
CA ASP A 207 5.77 19.13 -8.33
C ASP A 207 6.44 17.75 -8.32
N ASP A 208 7.54 17.63 -9.06
CA ASP A 208 8.31 16.38 -9.19
C ASP A 208 9.06 15.96 -7.92
N SER A 209 9.10 16.79 -6.87
CA SER A 209 9.66 16.40 -5.57
C SER A 209 8.70 15.51 -4.75
N VAL A 210 7.43 15.44 -5.16
CA VAL A 210 6.42 14.60 -4.52
C VAL A 210 6.54 13.17 -5.03
N VAL A 211 6.61 12.21 -4.10
CA VAL A 211 6.70 10.79 -4.43
C VAL A 211 5.54 10.34 -5.34
N PRO A 212 5.77 9.40 -6.28
CA PRO A 212 4.76 8.95 -7.24
C PRO A 212 3.41 8.58 -6.63
N LEU A 213 3.39 7.97 -5.43
CA LEU A 213 2.17 7.61 -4.72
C LEU A 213 1.24 8.81 -4.47
N LEU A 214 1.81 10.00 -4.30
CA LEU A 214 1.10 11.25 -4.14
C LEU A 214 1.12 12.13 -5.41
N ARG A 215 1.67 11.66 -6.51
CA ARG A 215 1.62 12.37 -7.79
C ARG A 215 0.43 11.94 -8.63
N TRP A 216 0.15 10.64 -8.62
CA TRP A 216 -0.88 10.04 -9.45
C TRP A 216 -2.25 9.97 -8.77
N THR A 217 -3.27 10.11 -9.60
CA THR A 217 -4.64 9.66 -9.34
C THR A 217 -5.10 8.83 -10.52
N SER A 218 -6.13 8.00 -10.33
CA SER A 218 -6.75 7.25 -11.43
C SER A 218 -8.00 7.97 -11.94
N SER A 219 -8.40 7.66 -13.17
CA SER A 219 -9.79 7.82 -13.62
C SER A 219 -10.57 6.51 -13.39
N ARG A 220 -11.90 6.56 -13.39
CA ARG A 220 -12.75 5.35 -13.43
C ARG A 220 -12.93 4.80 -14.85
N CYS A 221 -12.05 5.15 -15.80
CA CYS A 221 -12.17 4.72 -17.18
C CYS A 221 -12.27 3.19 -17.26
N ARG A 222 -13.35 2.70 -17.87
CA ARG A 222 -13.57 1.26 -18.12
C ARG A 222 -12.86 0.86 -19.41
N ASN A 223 -11.57 1.15 -19.52
CA ASN A 223 -10.81 0.69 -20.67
C ASN A 223 -10.48 -0.79 -20.46
N VAL A 224 -10.69 -1.60 -21.48
CA VAL A 224 -10.20 -2.98 -21.51
C VAL A 224 -8.69 -2.87 -21.69
N PHE A 225 -7.93 -3.34 -20.69
CA PHE A 225 -6.48 -3.16 -20.65
C PHE A 225 -5.80 -3.78 -21.87
N GLU A 226 -6.32 -4.90 -22.36
CA GLU A 226 -5.87 -5.57 -23.58
C GLU A 226 -6.05 -4.68 -24.81
N THR A 227 -7.21 -4.03 -24.95
CA THR A 227 -7.46 -3.07 -26.04
C THR A 227 -6.51 -1.89 -25.98
N LEU A 228 -6.15 -1.40 -24.79
CA LEU A 228 -5.13 -0.34 -24.68
C LEU A 228 -3.77 -0.82 -25.20
N LEU A 229 -3.35 -2.02 -24.84
CA LEU A 229 -2.07 -2.58 -25.30
C LEU A 229 -2.07 -2.90 -26.80
N GLU A 230 -3.20 -3.27 -27.37
CA GLU A 230 -3.36 -3.45 -28.82
C GLU A 230 -3.26 -2.11 -29.57
N MET A 231 -3.87 -1.04 -29.03
CA MET A 231 -3.75 0.31 -29.60
C MET A 231 -2.29 0.80 -29.61
N ASP A 232 -1.56 0.59 -28.50
CA ASP A 232 -0.12 0.93 -28.39
C ASP A 232 0.71 0.21 -29.45
N LYS A 233 0.41 -1.08 -29.71
CA LYS A 233 1.06 -1.87 -30.75
C LYS A 233 0.75 -1.36 -32.15
N SER A 234 -0.50 -1.02 -32.45
CA SER A 234 -0.85 -0.47 -33.76
C SER A 234 -0.25 0.91 -34.00
N GLU A 235 -0.25 1.79 -32.99
CA GLU A 235 0.34 3.14 -33.09
C GLU A 235 1.86 3.05 -33.29
N THR A 236 2.54 2.10 -32.64
CA THR A 236 3.99 1.89 -32.80
C THR A 236 4.39 1.15 -34.09
N GLU A 237 3.49 0.40 -34.73
CA GLU A 237 3.72 -0.23 -36.04
C GLU A 237 3.53 0.78 -37.20
N ASP A 238 2.54 1.67 -37.11
CA ASP A 238 2.31 2.72 -38.11
C ASP A 238 3.45 3.76 -38.15
N HIS A 239 4.19 3.93 -37.06
CA HIS A 239 5.39 4.79 -37.00
C HIS A 239 6.67 4.13 -37.54
N LYS A 240 6.62 2.88 -38.03
CA LYS A 240 7.77 2.19 -38.66
C LYS A 240 7.76 2.26 -40.20
N VAL A 241 6.82 2.98 -40.80
CA VAL A 241 6.79 3.19 -42.26
C VAL A 241 7.43 4.55 -42.59
N LEU A 242 8.76 4.54 -42.76
CA LEU A 242 9.53 5.53 -43.53
C LEU A 242 10.56 4.79 -44.38
#